data_AF-A0A401P0R0-F1
#
_entry.id   AF-A0A401P0R0-F1
#
_cell.length_a   1.000
_cell.length_b   1.000
_cell.length_c   1.000
_cell.angle_alpha   90.00
_cell.angle_beta   90.00
_cell.angle_gamma   90.00
#
_symmetry.space_group_name_H-M   'P 1'
#
loop_
_entity.id
_entity.type
_entity.pdbx_description
1 polymer ?
#
loop_
_entity_poly.entity_id
_entity_poly.type
_entity_poly.pdbx_seq_one_letter_code
_entity_poly.pdbx_strand_id
1 'polypeptide(L)'
;MVAKYADSTNMGRKNKAIIGRVVKLSDTVIGLESFNVSERASNPLYKDYHGLFHVRQIPRLNSLICDVPDTKDLAFKLKRKLFTIERLHLPPDLSDTVSRSSKQDLAESAKLLNAGCGSAARGKKHLDF
;
A
#
# COMPACT_ATOMS: atom_id res chain seq x y z
N MET A 1 22.18 -2.35 -16.85
CA MET A 1 22.26 -0.89 -17.07
C MET A 1 21.18 -0.24 -16.21
N VAL A 2 21.53 0.44 -15.12
CA VAL A 2 20.52 1.10 -14.24
C VAL A 2 20.37 2.54 -14.72
N ALA A 3 19.29 2.82 -15.43
CA ALA A 3 18.98 4.17 -15.87
C ALA A 3 18.37 4.96 -14.70
N LYS A 4 19.13 5.90 -14.14
CA LYS A 4 18.59 6.91 -13.21
C LYS A 4 17.96 8.02 -14.06
N TYR A 5 16.68 8.32 -13.85
CA TYR A 5 16.03 9.48 -14.48
C TYR A 5 15.26 10.30 -13.45
N ALA A 6 15.47 11.62 -13.50
CA ALA A 6 14.69 12.63 -12.79
C ALA A 6 13.35 12.88 -13.50
N ASP A 7 12.41 13.46 -12.77
CA ASP A 7 11.00 13.60 -13.08
C ASP A 7 10.68 14.03 -14.54
N SER A 8 9.72 13.33 -15.14
CA SER A 8 9.37 13.42 -16.57
C SER A 8 8.54 14.65 -16.95
N THR A 9 8.08 15.41 -15.96
CA THR A 9 7.15 16.54 -16.09
C THR A 9 7.79 17.77 -16.77
N ASN A 10 9.11 17.93 -16.72
CA ASN A 10 9.82 19.11 -17.24
C ASN A 10 10.73 18.83 -18.46
N MET A 11 10.56 17.71 -19.14
CA MET A 11 11.51 17.26 -20.15
C MET A 11 11.08 17.58 -21.58
N GLY A 12 11.96 18.21 -22.36
CA GLY A 12 11.70 18.57 -23.76
C GLY A 12 11.30 17.38 -24.65
N ARG A 13 10.50 17.63 -25.70
CA ARG A 13 9.88 16.60 -26.57
C ARG A 13 10.85 15.53 -27.10
N LYS A 14 12.04 15.95 -27.56
CA LYS A 14 13.09 15.03 -28.05
C LYS A 14 13.58 14.09 -26.95
N ASN A 15 13.78 14.60 -25.75
CA ASN A 15 14.22 13.82 -24.60
C ASN A 15 13.15 12.80 -24.20
N LYS A 16 11.86 13.17 -24.24
CA LYS A 16 10.75 12.26 -23.91
C LYS A 16 10.71 11.04 -24.84
N ALA A 17 10.92 11.25 -26.14
CA ALA A 17 10.99 10.17 -27.12
C ALA A 17 12.22 9.25 -26.94
N ILE A 18 13.33 9.78 -26.43
CA ILE A 18 14.52 8.98 -26.11
C ILE A 18 14.26 8.14 -24.86
N ILE A 19 13.73 8.74 -23.78
CA ILE A 19 13.41 8.00 -22.55
C ILE A 19 12.40 6.89 -22.81
N GLY A 20 11.34 7.16 -23.59
CA GLY A 20 10.37 6.12 -23.93
C GLY A 20 11.00 4.91 -24.63
N ARG A 21 11.98 5.14 -25.50
CA ARG A 21 12.74 4.07 -26.15
C ARG A 21 13.64 3.32 -25.18
N VAL A 22 14.35 4.02 -24.30
CA VAL A 22 15.21 3.40 -23.27
C VAL A 22 14.39 2.53 -22.32
N VAL A 23 13.26 3.05 -21.84
CA VAL A 23 12.32 2.31 -20.98
C VAL A 23 11.85 1.04 -21.68
N LYS A 24 11.41 1.13 -22.95
CA LYS A 24 10.91 -0.02 -23.72
C LYS A 24 11.95 -1.13 -23.93
N LEU A 25 13.23 -0.78 -24.01
CA LEU A 25 14.34 -1.72 -24.24
C LEU A 25 14.97 -2.24 -22.94
N SER A 26 14.57 -1.71 -21.77
CA SER A 26 15.13 -2.11 -20.49
C SER A 26 14.33 -3.28 -19.90
N ASP A 27 15.00 -4.25 -19.30
CA ASP A 27 14.32 -5.33 -18.56
C ASP A 27 13.79 -4.86 -17.20
N THR A 28 14.45 -3.85 -16.61
CA THR A 28 14.11 -3.27 -15.30
C THR A 28 14.06 -1.75 -15.41
N VAL A 29 13.03 -1.16 -14.84
CA VAL A 29 12.87 0.30 -14.78
C VAL A 29 12.47 0.69 -13.37
N ILE A 30 13.31 1.53 -12.75
CA ILE A 30 13.08 2.09 -11.42
C ILE A 30 13.03 3.62 -11.51
N GLY A 31 12.14 4.24 -10.73
CA GLY A 31 12.06 5.69 -10.55
C GLY A 31 12.47 6.07 -9.13
N LEU A 32 13.22 7.15 -9.00
CA LEU A 32 13.55 7.74 -7.70
C LEU A 32 12.98 9.14 -7.66
N GLU A 33 12.20 9.43 -6.62
CA GLU A 33 11.62 10.74 -6.38
C GLU A 33 12.13 11.24 -5.04
N SER A 34 12.94 12.30 -5.05
CA SER A 34 13.48 12.87 -3.81
C SER A 34 12.42 13.77 -3.18
N PHE A 35 12.25 13.67 -1.86
CA PHE A 35 11.47 14.66 -1.13
C PHE A 35 12.19 16.00 -1.14
N ASN A 36 11.45 17.06 -1.39
CA ASN A 36 11.93 18.42 -1.16
C ASN A 36 11.82 18.76 0.35
N VAL A 37 12.52 19.83 0.78
CA VAL A 37 12.58 20.21 2.21
C VAL A 37 11.18 20.51 2.77
N SER A 38 10.28 21.04 1.93
CA SER A 38 8.88 21.35 2.26
C SER A 38 8.02 20.11 2.54
N GLU A 39 8.19 19.02 1.78
CA GLU A 39 7.43 17.78 1.97
C GLU A 39 7.78 17.05 3.26
N ARG A 40 9.03 17.16 3.73
CA ARG A 40 9.45 16.58 5.02
C ARG A 40 8.83 17.30 6.23
N ALA A 41 8.46 18.57 6.06
CA ALA A 41 7.84 19.36 7.11
C ALA A 41 6.32 19.09 7.24
N SER A 42 5.66 18.63 6.17
CA SER A 42 4.21 18.46 6.14
C SER A 42 3.72 17.13 6.71
N ASN A 43 4.53 16.07 6.65
CA ASN A 43 4.12 14.75 7.14
C ASN A 43 5.23 14.04 7.94
N PRO A 44 5.03 13.79 9.25
CA PRO A 44 5.98 13.06 10.09
C PRO A 44 6.35 11.67 9.57
N LEU A 45 5.48 11.02 8.79
CA LEU A 45 5.73 9.70 8.18
C LEU A 45 7.00 9.68 7.32
N TYR A 46 7.35 10.81 6.71
CA TYR A 46 8.47 10.91 5.76
C TYR A 46 9.78 11.37 6.39
N LYS A 47 9.81 11.65 7.69
CA LYS A 47 10.94 12.31 8.37
C LYS A 47 12.27 11.57 8.19
N ASP A 48 12.25 10.24 8.23
CA ASP A 48 13.45 9.40 8.16
C ASP A 48 13.84 9.00 6.73
N TYR A 49 13.03 9.39 5.74
CA TYR A 49 13.18 9.00 4.35
C TYR A 49 13.68 10.16 3.49
N HIS A 50 14.37 9.78 2.41
CA HIS A 50 14.93 10.74 1.46
C HIS A 50 14.05 10.90 0.22
N GLY A 51 13.14 9.96 -0.02
CA GLY A 51 12.25 9.98 -1.16
C GLY A 51 11.52 8.66 -1.38
N LEU A 52 10.75 8.58 -2.46
CA LEU A 52 10.01 7.40 -2.91
C LEU A 52 10.81 6.58 -3.92
N PHE A 53 10.59 5.27 -3.89
CA PHE A 53 11.19 4.30 -4.78
C PHE A 53 10.11 3.62 -5.62
N HIS A 54 10.09 3.89 -6.92
CA HIS A 54 9.03 3.42 -7.82
C HIS A 54 9.53 2.24 -8.66
N VAL A 55 8.95 1.06 -8.50
CA VAL A 55 9.19 -0.08 -9.39
C VAL A 55 8.23 -0.01 -10.56
N ARG A 56 8.74 0.22 -11.77
CA ARG A 56 7.90 0.38 -12.98
C ARG A 56 7.91 -0.85 -13.87
N GLN A 57 9.04 -1.54 -13.92
CA GLN A 57 9.22 -2.76 -14.70
C GLN A 57 10.23 -3.67 -14.01
N ILE A 58 9.93 -4.97 -14.01
CA ILE A 58 10.75 -6.04 -13.43
C ILE A 58 10.96 -7.10 -14.52
N PRO A 59 12.10 -7.80 -14.55
CA PRO A 59 12.30 -8.91 -15.48
C PRO A 59 11.26 -10.01 -15.24
N ARG A 60 10.75 -10.60 -16.33
CA ARG A 60 9.94 -11.82 -16.29
C ARG A 60 10.86 -13.00 -16.00
N LEU A 61 11.03 -13.35 -14.72
CA LEU A 61 11.78 -14.53 -14.32
C LEU A 61 10.90 -15.77 -14.48
N ASN A 62 11.20 -16.61 -15.47
CA ASN A 62 10.61 -17.94 -15.67
C ASN A 62 9.07 -17.99 -15.67
N SER A 63 8.42 -16.87 -15.98
CA SER A 63 6.97 -16.74 -16.02
C SER A 63 6.57 -15.98 -17.27
N LEU A 64 5.49 -16.43 -17.91
CA LEU A 64 4.88 -15.71 -19.03
C LEU A 64 4.20 -14.42 -18.55
N ILE A 65 4.04 -14.22 -17.24
CA ILE A 65 3.42 -13.04 -16.63
C ILE A 65 4.43 -12.35 -15.71
N CYS A 66 4.61 -11.03 -15.90
CA CYS A 66 5.34 -10.18 -14.96
C CYS A 66 4.34 -9.64 -13.94
N ASP A 67 4.38 -10.10 -12.70
CA ASP A 67 3.65 -9.44 -11.63
C ASP A 67 4.52 -8.30 -11.10
N VAL A 68 4.24 -7.08 -11.56
CA VAL A 68 4.84 -5.88 -10.97
C VAL A 68 3.92 -5.47 -9.83
N PRO A 69 4.38 -5.51 -8.57
CA PRO A 69 3.56 -5.10 -7.44
C PRO A 69 3.06 -3.67 -7.63
N ASP A 70 1.75 -3.42 -7.47
CA ASP A 70 1.19 -2.06 -7.44
C ASP A 70 1.47 -1.33 -6.11
N THR A 71 2.34 -1.90 -5.26
CA THR A 71 2.82 -1.28 -4.03
C THR A 71 3.62 -0.01 -4.35
N LYS A 72 2.96 1.12 -4.14
CA LYS A 72 3.52 2.49 -4.24
C LYS A 72 4.05 2.99 -2.90
N ASP A 73 4.06 2.14 -1.89
CA ASP A 73 4.46 2.43 -0.51
C ASP A 73 5.97 2.24 -0.28
N LEU A 74 6.82 2.19 -1.31
CA LEU A 74 8.26 2.03 -1.12
C LEU A 74 8.96 3.39 -0.97
N ALA A 75 9.77 3.52 0.08
CA ALA A 75 10.60 4.69 0.32
C ALA A 75 12.07 4.28 0.45
N PHE A 76 12.97 5.21 0.11
CA PHE A 76 14.40 5.00 0.28
C PHE A 76 14.99 5.94 1.32
N LYS A 77 15.99 5.44 2.04
CA LYS A 77 16.83 6.24 2.95
C LYS A 77 18.30 6.05 2.63
N LEU A 78 19.04 7.15 2.71
CA LEU A 78 20.48 7.19 2.54
C LEU A 78 21.14 7.33 3.91
N LYS A 79 22.00 6.38 4.26
CA LYS A 79 22.94 6.48 5.39
C LYS A 79 24.36 6.29 4.86
N ARG A 80 25.37 6.51 5.70
CA ARG A 80 26.78 6.36 5.29
C ARG A 80 27.02 4.97 4.70
N LYS A 81 27.33 4.92 3.40
CA LYS A 81 27.54 3.70 2.60
C LYS A 81 26.35 2.72 2.57
N LEU A 82 25.13 3.18 2.87
CA LEU A 82 23.93 2.33 2.92
C LEU A 82 22.76 2.99 2.19
N PHE A 83 22.22 2.28 1.22
CA PHE A 83 20.97 2.62 0.53
C PHE A 83 19.92 1.58 0.95
N THR A 84 18.91 2.00 1.70
CA THR A 84 17.87 1.09 2.19
C THR A 84 16.55 1.42 1.50
N ILE A 85 15.81 0.40 1.07
CA ILE A 85 14.45 0.49 0.53
C ILE A 85 13.53 -0.23 1.50
N GLU A 86 12.48 0.45 1.96
CA GLU A 86 11.54 -0.08 2.96
C GLU A 86 10.11 0.26 2.55
N ARG A 87 9.15 -0.55 3.02
CA ARG A 87 7.73 -0.23 2.90
C ARG A 87 7.35 0.81 3.95
N LEU A 88 6.60 1.82 3.54
CA LEU A 88 6.01 2.81 4.41
C LEU A 88 4.90 2.14 5.21
N HIS A 89 5.14 1.95 6.51
CA HIS A 89 4.12 1.50 7.42
C HIS A 89 3.16 2.65 7.69
N LEU A 90 1.95 2.57 7.14
CA LEU A 90 0.86 3.38 7.66
C LEU A 90 0.60 2.94 9.11
N PRO A 91 0.31 3.88 10.03
CA PRO A 91 -0.14 3.50 11.35
C PRO A 91 -1.35 2.57 11.21
N PRO A 92 -1.47 1.51 12.04
CA PRO A 92 -2.62 0.62 12.00
C PRO A 92 -3.89 1.47 12.12
N ASP A 93 -4.83 1.27 11.21
CA ASP A 93 -6.12 1.98 11.24
C ASP A 93 -6.80 1.68 12.58
N LEU A 94 -6.77 2.65 13.49
CA LEU A 94 -7.50 2.60 14.76
C LEU A 94 -8.98 2.92 14.50
N SER A 95 -9.65 2.10 13.71
CA SER A 95 -11.09 2.15 13.52
C SER A 95 -11.73 0.84 13.93
N ASP A 96 -11.68 0.55 15.23
CA ASP A 96 -12.74 -0.21 15.88
C ASP A 96 -12.84 0.29 17.32
N THR A 97 -13.87 1.11 17.52
CA THR A 97 -14.30 1.65 18.80
C THR A 97 -14.42 0.56 19.87
N VAL A 98 -13.46 0.46 20.80
CA VAL A 98 -13.73 -0.12 22.13
C VAL A 98 -14.22 1.00 23.03
N SER A 99 -15.38 1.58 22.67
CA SER A 99 -16.21 2.29 23.64
C SER A 99 -17.11 1.25 24.32
N ARG A 100 -16.52 0.36 25.14
CA ARG A 100 -17.30 -0.36 26.14
C ARG A 100 -17.41 0.53 27.37
N SER A 101 -18.29 1.53 27.30
CA SER A 101 -18.72 2.23 28.50
C SER A 101 -19.45 1.22 29.39
N SER A 102 -18.83 0.83 30.49
CA SER A 102 -19.50 0.10 31.57
C SER A 102 -20.55 1.03 32.20
N LYS A 103 -21.83 0.74 32.01
CA LYS A 103 -22.90 1.23 32.90
C LYS A 103 -23.34 0.07 33.79
N GLN A 104 -22.81 0.07 35.01
CA GLN A 104 -23.58 -0.29 36.22
C GLN A 104 -24.60 0.85 36.45
N ASP A 105 -25.83 0.71 36.92
CA ASP A 105 -26.67 -0.39 37.40
C ASP A 105 -28.13 0.16 37.51
N LEU A 106 -29.10 -0.70 37.83
CA LEU A 106 -30.49 -0.40 38.32
C LEU A 106 -31.61 -0.04 37.32
N ALA A 107 -32.50 -1.00 37.05
CA ALA A 107 -33.90 -1.00 37.53
C ALA A 107 -34.73 -2.10 36.83
N GLU A 108 -35.13 -3.06 37.64
CA GLU A 108 -36.21 -4.04 37.46
C GLU A 108 -37.45 -3.47 36.75
N SER A 109 -37.91 -4.09 35.65
CA SER A 109 -39.34 -4.17 35.26
C SER A 109 -39.58 -4.94 33.94
N ALA A 110 -40.58 -5.82 34.00
CA ALA A 110 -41.31 -6.49 32.89
C ALA A 110 -40.52 -7.57 32.13
N LYS A 111 -40.60 -8.84 32.57
CA LYS A 111 -41.62 -9.80 32.07
C LYS A 111 -42.08 -9.45 30.65
N LEU A 112 -41.61 -10.17 29.65
CA LEU A 112 -42.46 -10.87 28.68
C LEU A 112 -41.60 -11.83 27.85
N LEU A 113 -41.72 -13.10 28.22
CA LEU A 113 -41.33 -14.26 27.44
C LEU A 113 -42.20 -14.26 26.17
N ASN A 114 -41.60 -14.23 24.98
CA ASN A 114 -42.05 -14.93 23.77
C ASN A 114 -41.22 -14.50 22.55
N ALA A 115 -40.10 -15.18 22.30
CA ALA A 115 -39.51 -15.24 20.97
C ALA A 115 -40.23 -16.35 20.19
N GLY A 116 -41.32 -15.97 19.53
CA GLY A 116 -42.01 -16.80 18.56
C GLY A 116 -41.47 -16.62 17.14
N CYS A 117 -41.77 -17.61 16.31
CA CYS A 117 -41.60 -17.68 14.85
C CYS A 117 -40.23 -18.13 14.31
N GLY A 118 -39.98 -19.44 14.44
CA GLY A 118 -39.10 -20.16 13.52
C GLY A 118 -39.87 -20.57 12.27
N SER A 119 -39.35 -20.20 11.10
CA SER A 119 -39.74 -20.76 9.80
C SER A 119 -38.64 -20.50 8.78
N ALA A 120 -37.82 -21.51 8.49
CA ALA A 120 -37.24 -21.75 7.17
C ALA A 120 -36.54 -23.12 7.14
N ALA A 121 -36.69 -23.81 6.02
CA ALA A 121 -36.57 -25.24 5.87
C ALA A 121 -35.14 -25.76 5.62
N ARG A 122 -34.91 -26.94 6.19
CA ARG A 122 -34.12 -28.10 5.73
C ARG A 122 -33.47 -27.99 4.33
N GLY A 123 -32.14 -28.13 4.31
CA GLY A 123 -31.37 -28.50 3.12
C GLY A 123 -29.99 -29.05 3.50
N LYS A 124 -29.85 -30.38 3.56
CA LYS A 124 -28.59 -31.09 3.77
C LYS A 124 -27.67 -30.91 2.56
N LYS A 125 -26.38 -30.63 2.79
CA LYS A 125 -25.29 -31.01 1.87
C LYS A 125 -24.06 -31.42 2.70
N HIS A 126 -23.89 -32.72 2.82
CA HIS A 126 -22.64 -33.35 3.25
C HIS A 126 -21.66 -33.24 2.06
N LEU A 127 -20.48 -32.68 2.28
CA LEU A 127 -19.41 -32.64 1.28
C LEU A 127 -18.24 -33.45 1.84
N ASP A 128 -18.00 -34.61 1.24
CA ASP A 128 -16.80 -35.41 1.43
C ASP A 128 -15.75 -34.99 0.40
N PHE A 129 -14.78 -34.19 0.85
CA PHE A 129 -13.46 -34.05 0.24
C PHE A 129 -12.45 -33.81 1.36
#